data_AF-A0A3C0AKG7-F1
#
_entry.id   AF-A0A3C0AKG7-F1
#
_cell.length_a   1.000
_cell.length_b   1.000
_cell.length_c   1.000
_cell.angle_alpha   90.00
_cell.angle_beta   90.00
_cell.angle_gamma   90.00
#
_symmetry.space_group_name_H-M   'P 1'
#
loop_
_entity.id
_entity.type
_entity.pdbx_description
1 polymer ?
#
loop_
_entity_poly.entity_id
_entity_poly.type
_entity_poly.pdbx_seq_one_letter_code
_entity_poly.pdbx_strand_id
1 'polypeptide(L)'
;MTSMSKSKTNNGNGTVDSRRQEVQRIVKNACDQLNSEGVDARNYVEQLAWLFFLKAFDEAETRREEEAAFDDAGYERRLSGNFAWSSWASKTDHPDEMLEFVDGKLWIKLTSPDPKKGLGDDPLAERFRR
;
A
#
# COMPACT_ATOMS: atom_id res chain seq x y z
N MET A 1 3.40 29.78 -51.30
CA MET A 1 2.23 30.31 -50.55
C MET A 1 1.17 29.22 -50.55
N THR A 2 0.51 28.82 -49.47
CA THR A 2 0.66 29.06 -48.02
C THR A 2 -0.14 27.96 -47.31
N SER A 3 0.34 27.46 -46.15
CA SER A 3 -0.36 26.74 -45.04
C SER A 3 -1.79 26.14 -45.22
N MET A 4 -2.19 25.06 -44.54
CA MET A 4 -1.80 24.57 -43.21
C MET A 4 -1.88 23.03 -43.12
N SER A 5 -0.95 22.40 -42.40
CA SER A 5 -1.28 21.19 -41.62
C SER A 5 -2.12 21.61 -40.40
N LYS A 6 -3.20 20.87 -40.07
CA LYS A 6 -3.92 21.04 -38.81
C LYS A 6 -3.66 19.85 -37.89
N SER A 7 -3.08 20.13 -36.74
CA SER A 7 -2.55 19.18 -35.75
C SER A 7 -3.60 18.72 -34.72
N LYS A 8 -3.31 17.57 -34.08
CA LYS A 8 -3.55 17.14 -32.67
C LYS A 8 -4.44 18.08 -31.80
N THR A 9 -5.31 17.64 -30.88
CA THR A 9 -5.20 16.64 -29.77
C THR A 9 -6.63 16.52 -29.13
N ASN A 10 -7.01 15.72 -28.13
CA ASN A 10 -6.39 14.73 -27.22
C ASN A 10 -7.49 13.75 -26.71
N ASN A 11 -7.14 12.61 -26.09
CA ASN A 11 -8.09 11.81 -25.29
C ASN A 11 -7.38 11.00 -24.18
N GLY A 12 -7.16 11.60 -23.00
CA GLY A 12 -6.36 11.01 -21.91
C GLY A 12 -7.00 10.98 -20.50
N ASN A 13 -8.10 11.69 -20.25
CA ASN A 13 -8.64 11.84 -18.89
C ASN A 13 -9.61 10.73 -18.44
N GLY A 14 -10.34 10.09 -19.37
CA GLY A 14 -11.46 9.20 -19.01
C GLY A 14 -11.07 7.94 -18.22
N THR A 15 -9.84 7.46 -18.35
CA THR A 15 -9.38 6.21 -17.71
C THR A 15 -8.91 6.39 -16.26
N VAL A 16 -8.67 7.63 -15.82
CA VAL A 16 -8.27 7.93 -14.43
C VAL A 16 -9.51 8.15 -13.57
N ASP A 17 -10.48 8.93 -14.04
CA ASP A 17 -11.74 9.16 -13.31
C ASP A 17 -12.57 7.88 -13.17
N SER A 18 -12.63 7.04 -14.21
CA SER A 18 -13.31 5.73 -14.13
C SER A 18 -12.70 4.84 -13.03
N ARG A 19 -11.36 4.74 -12.95
CA ARG A 19 -10.68 4.00 -11.87
C ARG A 19 -10.91 4.60 -10.49
N ARG A 20 -10.96 5.93 -10.37
CA ARG A 20 -11.30 6.60 -9.09
C ARG A 20 -12.72 6.26 -8.63
N GLN A 21 -13.68 6.28 -9.55
CA GLN A 21 -15.08 5.91 -9.26
C GLN A 21 -15.22 4.43 -8.91
N GLU A 22 -14.48 3.55 -9.59
CA GLU A 22 -14.47 2.12 -9.29
C GLU A 22 -13.88 1.82 -7.90
N VAL A 23 -12.74 2.43 -7.55
CA VAL A 23 -12.18 2.33 -6.19
C VAL A 23 -13.15 2.88 -5.14
N GLN A 24 -13.77 4.05 -5.38
CA GLN A 24 -14.79 4.59 -4.46
C GLN A 24 -15.98 3.65 -4.27
N ARG A 25 -16.45 2.99 -5.35
CA ARG A 25 -17.54 2.01 -5.30
C ARG A 25 -17.14 0.76 -4.52
N ILE A 26 -15.95 0.21 -4.76
CA ILE A 26 -15.44 -0.98 -4.06
C ILE A 26 -15.30 -0.68 -2.56
N VAL A 27 -14.67 0.45 -2.22
CA VAL A 27 -14.55 0.91 -0.82
C VAL A 27 -15.94 1.08 -0.20
N LYS A 28 -16.86 1.80 -0.86
CA LYS A 28 -18.23 1.99 -0.34
C LYS A 28 -18.96 0.67 -0.09
N ASN A 29 -18.86 -0.29 -1.01
CA ASN A 29 -19.51 -1.60 -0.85
C ASN A 29 -18.93 -2.38 0.34
N ALA A 30 -17.61 -2.33 0.57
CA ALA A 30 -16.98 -2.91 1.75
C ALA A 30 -17.42 -2.19 3.05
N CYS A 31 -17.50 -0.85 3.02
CA CYS A 31 -18.03 -0.04 4.13
C CYS A 31 -19.48 -0.40 4.48
N ASP A 32 -20.35 -0.54 3.47
CA ASP A 32 -21.76 -0.88 3.61
C ASP A 32 -21.94 -2.30 4.20
N GLN A 33 -21.11 -3.27 3.77
CA GLN A 33 -21.09 -4.64 4.32
C GLN A 33 -20.69 -4.65 5.81
N LEU A 34 -19.56 -4.03 6.17
CA LEU A 34 -19.06 -4.00 7.55
C LEU A 34 -20.00 -3.25 8.51
N ASN A 35 -20.66 -2.19 8.03
CA ASN A 35 -21.68 -1.48 8.80
C ASN A 35 -22.95 -2.32 9.03
N SER A 36 -23.30 -3.22 8.09
CA SER A 36 -24.42 -4.16 8.26
C SER A 36 -24.16 -5.23 9.34
N GLU A 37 -22.88 -5.49 9.63
CA GLU A 37 -22.40 -6.41 10.67
C GLU A 37 -22.21 -5.72 12.04
N GLY A 38 -22.55 -4.42 12.15
CA GLY A 38 -22.53 -3.66 13.40
C GLY A 38 -21.18 -3.03 13.76
N VAL A 39 -20.21 -3.01 12.85
CA VAL A 39 -18.89 -2.39 13.06
C VAL A 39 -18.97 -0.89 12.74
N ASP A 40 -18.59 -0.02 13.70
CA ASP A 40 -18.50 1.44 13.46
C ASP A 40 -17.58 1.72 12.27
N ALA A 41 -18.07 2.52 11.32
CA ALA A 41 -17.35 2.92 10.12
C ALA A 41 -15.97 3.51 10.40
N ARG A 42 -15.79 4.15 11.56
CA ARG A 42 -14.49 4.71 11.97
C ARG A 42 -13.42 3.64 12.21
N ASN A 43 -13.81 2.46 12.71
CA ASN A 43 -12.88 1.42 13.12
C ASN A 43 -12.18 0.75 11.94
N TYR A 44 -12.86 0.57 10.79
CA TYR A 44 -12.25 -0.03 9.60
C TYR A 44 -11.63 0.98 8.64
N VAL A 45 -12.05 2.26 8.63
CA VAL A 45 -11.47 3.25 7.70
C VAL A 45 -9.98 3.45 7.96
N GLU A 46 -9.57 3.48 9.23
CA GLU A 46 -8.14 3.53 9.59
C GLU A 46 -7.39 2.26 9.18
N GLN A 47 -7.96 1.07 9.42
CA GLN A 47 -7.36 -0.21 9.03
C GLN A 47 -7.21 -0.33 7.50
N LEU A 48 -8.22 0.08 6.72
CA LEU A 48 -8.13 0.14 5.26
C LEU A 48 -7.08 1.15 4.79
N ALA A 49 -6.96 2.31 5.44
CA ALA A 49 -5.91 3.28 5.14
C ALA A 49 -4.50 2.70 5.39
N TRP A 50 -4.33 1.93 6.46
CA TRP A 50 -3.09 1.20 6.73
C TRP A 50 -2.77 0.14 5.67
N LEU A 51 -3.77 -0.64 5.24
CA LEU A 51 -3.61 -1.62 4.15
C LEU A 51 -3.21 -0.95 2.82
N PHE A 52 -3.86 0.17 2.45
CA PHE A 52 -3.47 0.92 1.26
C PHE A 52 -2.06 1.53 1.37
N PHE A 53 -1.69 2.04 2.54
CA PHE A 53 -0.33 2.53 2.80
C PHE A 53 0.71 1.42 2.61
N LEU A 54 0.50 0.24 3.19
CA LEU A 54 1.42 -0.90 3.10
C LEU A 54 1.56 -1.42 1.66
N LYS A 55 0.44 -1.49 0.90
CA LYS A 55 0.46 -1.85 -0.53
C LYS A 55 1.27 -0.85 -1.36
N ALA A 56 1.04 0.45 -1.17
CA ALA A 56 1.73 1.51 -1.91
C ALA A 56 3.22 1.61 -1.51
N PHE A 57 3.52 1.33 -0.24
CA PHE A 57 4.89 1.24 0.27
C PHE A 57 5.65 0.09 -0.39
N ASP A 58 5.06 -1.11 -0.47
CA ASP A 58 5.66 -2.27 -1.14
C ASP A 58 5.92 -2.01 -2.63
N GLU A 59 4.99 -1.37 -3.36
CA GLU A 59 5.22 -0.94 -4.75
C GLU A 59 6.35 0.08 -4.89
N ALA A 60 6.49 0.97 -3.91
CA ALA A 60 7.58 1.94 -3.89
C ALA A 60 8.93 1.33 -3.48
N GLU A 61 8.96 0.22 -2.75
CA GLU A 61 10.18 -0.56 -2.46
C GLU A 61 10.56 -1.40 -3.70
N THR A 62 9.62 -2.08 -4.36
CA THR A 62 9.88 -2.82 -5.62
C THR A 62 10.46 -1.92 -6.71
N ARG A 63 9.90 -0.73 -6.92
CA ARG A 63 10.47 0.19 -7.93
C ARG A 63 11.90 0.62 -7.60
N ARG A 64 12.25 0.81 -6.32
CA ARG A 64 13.62 1.14 -5.90
C ARG A 64 14.59 -0.04 -6.04
N GLU A 65 14.10 -1.25 -5.86
CA GLU A 65 14.81 -2.50 -6.12
C GLU A 65 15.10 -2.66 -7.64
N GLU A 66 14.11 -2.37 -8.49
CA GLU A 66 14.26 -2.31 -9.95
C GLU A 66 15.23 -1.20 -10.42
N GLU A 67 15.12 0.01 -9.86
CA GLU A 67 16.02 1.15 -10.13
C GLU A 67 17.47 0.80 -9.74
N ALA A 68 17.68 0.25 -8.55
CA ALA A 68 19.03 -0.13 -8.09
C ALA A 68 19.62 -1.29 -8.90
N ALA A 69 18.82 -2.29 -9.27
CA ALA A 69 19.26 -3.38 -10.15
C ALA A 69 19.64 -2.91 -11.57
N PHE A 70 19.07 -1.79 -12.05
CA PHE A 70 19.48 -1.15 -13.30
C PHE A 70 20.81 -0.40 -13.19
N ASP A 71 21.08 0.22 -12.03
CA ASP A 71 22.31 0.98 -11.73
C ASP A 71 23.46 0.10 -11.19
N ASP A 72 23.35 -1.24 -11.24
CA ASP A 72 24.26 -2.21 -10.59
C ASP A 72 24.50 -1.95 -9.08
N ALA A 73 23.51 -1.34 -8.42
CA ALA A 73 23.52 -0.98 -7.01
C ALA A 73 22.76 -2.01 -6.14
N GLY A 74 23.26 -2.25 -4.94
CA GLY A 74 22.54 -3.06 -3.94
C GLY A 74 21.42 -2.26 -3.28
N TYR A 75 20.21 -2.83 -3.23
CA TYR A 75 19.07 -2.29 -2.50
C TYR A 75 18.51 -3.30 -1.50
N GLU A 76 18.35 -2.90 -0.24
CA GLU A 76 17.72 -3.71 0.80
C GLU A 76 16.31 -3.17 1.10
N ARG A 77 15.28 -4.01 0.91
CA ARG A 77 13.90 -3.63 1.23
C ARG A 77 13.71 -3.51 2.74
N ARG A 78 13.13 -2.41 3.21
CA ARG A 78 12.81 -2.19 4.64
C ARG A 78 11.83 -3.23 5.19
N LEU A 79 10.90 -3.66 4.33
CA LEU A 79 9.99 -4.77 4.58
C LEU A 79 10.29 -5.87 3.55
N SER A 80 11.07 -6.85 3.98
CA SER A 80 11.55 -7.98 3.19
C SER A 80 11.04 -9.32 3.75
N GLY A 81 11.14 -10.38 2.95
CA GLY A 81 10.68 -11.73 3.32
C GLY A 81 9.24 -11.71 3.83
N ASN A 82 9.00 -12.37 4.97
CA ASN A 82 7.67 -12.49 5.59
C ASN A 82 6.97 -11.15 5.90
N PHE A 83 7.68 -10.02 5.93
CA PHE A 83 7.09 -8.69 6.15
C PHE A 83 6.75 -7.95 4.85
N ALA A 84 7.25 -8.38 3.69
CA ALA A 84 6.86 -7.83 2.39
C ALA A 84 5.38 -8.10 2.13
N TRP A 85 4.65 -7.11 1.60
CA TRP A 85 3.20 -7.20 1.37
C TRP A 85 2.81 -8.46 0.57
N SER A 86 3.57 -8.74 -0.49
CA SER A 86 3.39 -9.91 -1.37
C SER A 86 3.42 -11.27 -0.65
N SER A 87 4.08 -11.35 0.52
CA SER A 87 4.28 -12.60 1.26
C SER A 87 3.15 -12.98 2.22
N TRP A 88 2.32 -12.01 2.63
CA TRP A 88 1.23 -12.24 3.58
C TRP A 88 -0.14 -11.79 3.05
N ALA A 89 -0.22 -10.72 2.25
CA ALA A 89 -1.48 -10.23 1.71
C ALA A 89 -2.06 -11.11 0.59
N SER A 90 -1.31 -12.12 0.13
CA SER A 90 -1.77 -13.17 -0.79
C SER A 90 -2.65 -14.24 -0.10
N LYS A 91 -2.64 -14.32 1.24
CA LYS A 91 -3.43 -15.27 2.04
C LYS A 91 -4.88 -14.81 2.23
N THR A 92 -5.59 -14.47 1.15
CA THR A 92 -6.98 -13.95 1.25
C THR A 92 -8.00 -14.99 1.68
N ASP A 93 -7.60 -16.26 1.70
CA ASP A 93 -8.30 -17.44 2.23
C ASP A 93 -8.14 -17.63 3.75
N HIS A 94 -7.14 -16.98 4.37
CA HIS A 94 -6.84 -17.09 5.81
C HIS A 94 -6.87 -15.70 6.50
N PRO A 95 -8.05 -15.04 6.61
CA PRO A 95 -8.16 -13.70 7.17
C PRO A 95 -7.72 -13.60 8.63
N ASP A 96 -7.97 -14.61 9.45
CA ASP A 96 -7.57 -14.62 10.87
C ASP A 96 -6.04 -14.68 11.03
N GLU A 97 -5.34 -15.47 10.21
CA GLU A 97 -3.87 -15.50 10.17
C GLU A 97 -3.28 -14.16 9.69
N MET A 98 -3.97 -13.51 8.75
CA MET A 98 -3.59 -12.18 8.25
C MET A 98 -3.70 -11.13 9.36
N LEU A 99 -4.80 -11.14 10.12
CA LEU A 99 -5.01 -10.25 11.26
C LEU A 99 -4.00 -10.50 12.39
N GLU A 100 -3.77 -11.77 12.77
CA GLU A 100 -2.75 -12.14 13.78
C GLU A 100 -1.34 -11.70 13.34
N PHE A 101 -1.02 -11.81 12.05
CA PHE A 101 0.24 -11.31 11.52
C PHE A 101 0.34 -9.77 11.58
N VAL A 102 -0.70 -9.05 11.15
CA VAL A 102 -0.67 -7.58 11.12
C VAL A 102 -0.55 -7.01 12.54
N ASP A 103 -1.42 -7.43 13.45
CA ASP A 103 -1.47 -6.93 14.83
C ASP A 103 -0.27 -7.42 15.66
N GLY A 104 -0.02 -8.74 15.64
CA GLY A 104 0.98 -9.39 16.50
C GLY A 104 2.42 -9.34 16.01
N LYS A 105 2.69 -9.06 14.72
CA LYS A 105 4.04 -9.16 14.14
C LYS A 105 4.43 -7.92 13.33
N LEU A 106 3.62 -7.50 12.36
CA LEU A 106 3.92 -6.34 11.50
C LEU A 106 3.95 -5.04 12.31
N TRP A 107 3.01 -4.86 13.23
CA TRP A 107 2.96 -3.64 14.02
C TRP A 107 4.12 -3.50 15.01
N ILE A 108 4.59 -4.62 15.57
CA ILE A 108 5.86 -4.67 16.32
C ILE A 108 7.04 -4.31 15.40
N LYS A 109 7.08 -4.83 14.16
CA LYS A 109 8.17 -4.52 13.21
C LYS A 109 8.24 -3.05 12.81
N LEU A 110 7.10 -2.34 12.79
CA LEU A 110 7.05 -0.92 12.40
C LEU A 110 7.24 0.04 13.58
N THR A 111 6.78 -0.31 14.79
CA THR A 111 6.75 0.60 15.95
C THR A 111 7.84 0.34 16.99
N SER A 112 8.39 -0.89 17.07
CA SER A 112 9.26 -1.26 18.19
C SER A 112 10.58 -0.47 18.19
N PRO A 113 11.00 0.09 19.35
CA PRO A 113 12.28 0.78 19.48
C PRO A 113 13.48 -0.17 19.57
N ASP A 114 13.27 -1.49 19.74
CA ASP A 114 14.34 -2.49 19.74
C ASP A 114 14.80 -2.76 18.28
N PRO A 115 16.05 -2.45 17.89
CA PRO A 115 16.51 -2.66 16.51
C PRO A 115 16.45 -4.11 16.03
N LYS A 116 16.40 -5.09 16.95
CA LYS A 116 16.26 -6.51 16.60
C LYS A 116 14.83 -6.89 16.22
N LYS A 117 13.84 -6.08 16.60
CA LYS A 117 12.41 -6.33 16.39
C LYS A 117 11.79 -5.34 15.42
N GLY A 118 12.11 -4.05 15.58
CA GLY A 118 11.61 -2.94 14.78
C GLY A 118 12.43 -2.66 13.52
N LEU A 119 12.37 -1.41 13.05
CA LEU A 119 13.22 -0.88 11.97
C LEU A 119 14.52 -0.21 12.48
N GLY A 120 14.77 -0.22 13.80
CA GLY A 120 15.96 0.37 14.41
C GLY A 120 16.03 1.89 14.22
N ASP A 121 17.15 2.35 13.67
CA ASP A 121 17.45 3.78 13.44
C ASP A 121 16.94 4.29 12.07
N ASP A 122 16.13 3.51 11.34
CA ASP A 122 15.55 3.97 10.08
C ASP A 122 14.62 5.19 10.33
N PRO A 123 14.75 6.31 9.58
CA PRO A 123 13.88 7.48 9.70
C PRO A 123 12.37 7.18 9.50
N LEU A 124 12.03 6.05 8.88
CA LEU A 124 10.66 5.56 8.79
C LEU A 124 10.12 5.11 10.16
N ALA A 125 10.95 4.56 11.05
CA ALA A 125 10.56 4.14 12.40
C ALA A 125 10.05 5.31 13.24
N GLU A 126 10.66 6.49 13.10
CA GLU A 126 10.24 7.72 13.77
C GLU A 126 8.82 8.14 13.39
N ARG A 127 8.38 7.84 12.15
CA ARG A 127 7.03 8.21 11.68
C ARG A 127 5.93 7.35 12.30
N PHE A 128 6.26 6.14 12.75
CA PHE A 128 5.34 5.22 13.42
C PHE A 128 5.30 5.40 14.94
N ARG A 129 6.37 5.92 15.57
CA ARG A 129 6.48 6.16 17.01
C ARG A 129 5.86 7.51 17.45
N ARG A 130 4.65 7.81 16.98
CA ARG A 130 3.90 9.03 17.33
C ARG A 130 3.29 8.97 18.73
#